data_AF-A0A1M6MSU7-F1
#
_entry.id   AF-A0A1M6MSU7-F1
#
_cell.length_a   1.000
_cell.length_b   1.000
_cell.length_c   1.000
_cell.angle_alpha   90.00
_cell.angle_beta   90.00
_cell.angle_gamma   90.00
#
_symmetry.space_group_name_H-M   'P 1'
#
loop_
_entity.id
_entity.type
_entity.pdbx_description
1 polymer ?
#
loop_
_entity_poly.entity_id
_entity_poly.type
_entity_poly.pdbx_seq_one_letter_code
_entity_poly.pdbx_strand_id
1 'polypeptide(L)'
;MPRRLLEYTAMQHREFKKPVYPVVLNLTGRLQEERYSFDCLDLTVVTFNFRTINLADLPGEHLLHHAPVEIIPLVPLMRHEYPAEEILARCVERIAEAPVEWQADLYLGLAVFSSLRFTREVILKMKAKIIDEFMKALNEAVRKNN
;
A
#
# COMPACT_ATOMS: atom_id res chain seq x y z
N MET A 1 -4.04 17.09 -4.17
CA MET A 1 -2.97 16.07 -4.36
C MET A 1 -1.99 16.44 -5.47
N PRO A 2 -2.41 16.79 -6.70
CA PRO A 2 -1.47 16.97 -7.83
C PRO A 2 -0.42 18.08 -7.65
N ARG A 3 -0.78 19.19 -6.98
CA ARG A 3 0.17 20.28 -6.67
C ARG A 3 1.32 19.84 -5.76
N ARG A 4 1.05 19.06 -4.70
CA ARG A 4 2.09 18.52 -3.82
C ARG A 4 3.02 17.55 -4.56
N LEU A 5 2.46 16.75 -5.48
CA LEU A 5 3.26 15.84 -6.30
C LEU A 5 4.19 16.60 -7.25
N LEU A 6 3.70 17.68 -7.86
CA LEU A 6 4.54 18.61 -8.64
C LEU A 6 5.68 19.20 -7.80
N GLU A 7 5.37 19.69 -6.59
CA GLU A 7 6.36 20.24 -5.66
C GLU A 7 7.44 19.20 -5.32
N TYR A 8 7.05 17.99 -4.91
CA TYR A 8 8.00 16.92 -4.61
C TYR A 8 8.82 16.51 -5.84
N THR A 9 8.18 16.43 -7.01
CA THR A 9 8.89 16.10 -8.26
C THR A 9 9.96 17.13 -8.56
N ALA A 10 9.65 18.42 -8.45
CA ALA A 10 10.61 19.49 -8.67
C ALA A 10 11.74 19.48 -7.63
N MET A 11 11.43 19.24 -6.36
CA MET A 11 12.43 19.13 -5.29
C MET A 11 13.40 17.97 -5.55
N GLN A 12 12.87 16.78 -5.85
CA GLN A 12 13.67 15.58 -6.11
C GLN A 12 14.52 15.73 -7.38
N HIS A 13 13.96 16.31 -8.45
CA HIS A 13 14.70 16.58 -9.68
C HIS A 13 15.84 17.57 -9.43
N ARG A 14 15.58 18.64 -8.66
CA ARG A 14 16.62 19.64 -8.32
C ARG A 14 17.76 19.02 -7.50
N GLU A 15 17.41 18.24 -6.47
CA GLU A 15 18.38 17.65 -5.55
C GLU A 15 19.27 16.62 -6.25
N PHE A 16 18.63 15.65 -6.92
CA PHE A 16 19.34 14.49 -7.45
C PHE A 16 19.79 14.66 -8.91
N LYS A 17 19.31 15.70 -9.61
CA LYS A 17 19.59 15.97 -11.03
C LYS A 17 19.31 14.76 -11.94
N LYS A 18 18.28 13.99 -11.59
CA LYS A 18 17.84 12.79 -12.31
C LYS A 18 16.39 12.98 -12.78
N PRO A 19 15.99 12.32 -13.88
CA PRO A 19 14.58 12.24 -14.24
C PRO A 19 13.77 11.66 -13.09
N VAL A 20 12.66 12.32 -12.76
CA VAL A 20 11.72 11.85 -11.73
C VAL A 20 10.43 11.46 -12.44
N TYR A 21 9.99 10.22 -12.25
CA TYR A 21 8.73 9.71 -12.79
C TYR A 21 7.66 9.72 -11.67
N PRO A 22 6.78 10.74 -11.63
CA PRO A 22 5.82 10.86 -10.54
C PRO A 22 4.69 9.83 -10.67
N VAL A 23 4.50 9.06 -9.60
CA VAL A 23 3.46 8.04 -9.50
C VAL A 23 2.61 8.27 -8.24
N VAL A 24 1.30 8.17 -8.39
CA VAL A 24 0.33 8.13 -7.29
C VAL A 24 -0.19 6.70 -7.15
N LEU A 25 -0.01 6.10 -5.97
CA LEU A 25 -0.70 4.86 -5.62
C LEU A 25 -2.06 5.21 -5.01
N ASN A 26 -3.14 4.85 -5.70
CA ASN A 26 -4.49 5.06 -5.21
C ASN A 26 -4.99 3.84 -4.42
N LEU A 27 -5.21 4.05 -3.13
CA LEU A 27 -5.65 3.03 -2.19
C LEU A 27 -7.19 2.85 -2.14
N THR A 28 -7.94 3.81 -2.72
CA THR A 28 -9.39 3.92 -2.50
C THR A 28 -10.24 3.36 -3.64
N GLY A 29 -9.63 2.98 -4.77
CA GLY A 29 -10.35 2.54 -5.96
C GLY A 29 -10.96 3.66 -6.81
N ARG A 30 -10.99 4.91 -6.32
CA ARG A 30 -11.62 6.04 -7.03
C ARG A 30 -10.74 6.56 -8.15
N LEU A 31 -11.30 6.75 -9.35
CA LEU A 31 -10.58 7.35 -10.47
C LEU A 31 -10.03 8.73 -10.07
N GLN A 32 -8.76 8.98 -10.38
CA GLN A 32 -8.13 10.29 -10.21
C GLN A 32 -7.59 10.76 -11.54
N GLU A 33 -7.64 12.06 -11.77
CA GLU A 33 -7.00 12.68 -12.93
C GLU A 33 -5.49 12.47 -12.88
N GLU A 34 -4.88 12.20 -14.04
CA GLU A 34 -3.43 11.97 -14.21
C GLU A 34 -2.67 13.23 -14.67
N ARG A 35 -3.34 14.38 -14.56
CA ARG A 35 -2.82 15.66 -15.04
C ARG A 35 -3.17 16.78 -14.08
N TYR A 36 -2.22 17.69 -13.93
CA TYR A 36 -2.45 19.00 -13.37
C TYR A 36 -2.11 20.05 -14.42
N SER A 37 -3.05 20.97 -14.67
CA SER A 37 -2.80 22.17 -15.46
C SER A 37 -3.11 23.42 -14.64
N PHE A 38 -2.39 24.49 -14.95
CA PHE A 38 -2.68 25.82 -14.45
C PHE A 38 -2.64 26.80 -15.61
N ASP A 39 -3.80 27.37 -15.91
CA ASP A 39 -4.01 28.30 -17.02
C ASP A 39 -4.18 29.73 -16.47
N CYS A 40 -3.62 30.72 -17.15
CA CYS A 40 -3.73 32.13 -16.81
C CYS A 40 -3.79 32.97 -18.09
N LEU A 41 -4.85 33.78 -18.24
CA LEU A 41 -5.08 34.65 -19.41
C LEU A 41 -4.89 33.90 -20.74
N ASP A 42 -5.59 32.77 -20.87
CA ASP A 42 -5.56 31.87 -22.05
C ASP A 42 -4.20 31.22 -22.37
N LEU A 43 -3.24 31.30 -21.44
CA LEU A 43 -1.95 30.62 -21.53
C LEU A 43 -1.86 29.51 -20.48
N THR A 44 -1.51 28.28 -20.91
CA THR A 44 -1.14 27.21 -19.98
C THR A 44 0.26 27.47 -19.42
N VAL A 45 0.33 27.90 -18.17
CA VAL A 45 1.58 28.26 -17.48
C VAL A 45 2.26 27.01 -16.92
N VAL A 46 1.49 26.03 -16.47
CA VAL A 46 2.00 24.74 -15.99
C VAL A 46 1.18 23.62 -16.61
N THR A 47 1.87 22.62 -17.15
CA THR A 47 1.30 21.29 -17.38
C THR A 47 2.19 20.27 -16.71
N PHE A 48 1.60 19.44 -15.87
CA PHE A 48 2.28 18.40 -15.12
C PHE A 48 1.51 17.09 -15.28
N ASN A 49 2.19 16.08 -15.82
CA ASN A 49 1.64 14.74 -16.00
C ASN A 49 2.24 13.81 -14.96
N PHE A 50 1.42 12.91 -14.44
CA PHE A 50 1.84 11.87 -13.53
C PHE A 50 1.02 10.62 -13.77
N ARG A 51 1.54 9.47 -13.35
CA ARG A 51 0.80 8.22 -13.48
C ARG A 51 0.05 7.92 -12.21
N THR A 52 -1.20 7.48 -12.33
CA THR A 52 -1.94 6.91 -11.22
C THR A 52 -1.98 5.40 -11.38
N ILE A 53 -1.59 4.68 -10.33
CA ILE A 53 -1.76 3.24 -10.24
C ILE A 53 -2.86 3.00 -9.21
N ASN A 54 -3.98 2.48 -9.67
CA ASN A 54 -5.08 2.09 -8.81
C ASN A 54 -4.86 0.67 -8.32
N LEU A 55 -4.72 0.50 -7.00
CA LEU A 55 -4.46 -0.83 -6.44
C LEU A 55 -5.61 -1.80 -6.76
N ALA A 56 -6.85 -1.31 -6.78
CA ALA A 56 -8.04 -2.11 -7.06
C ALA A 56 -7.98 -2.81 -8.43
N ASP A 57 -7.18 -2.32 -9.37
CA ASP A 57 -7.02 -2.88 -10.72
C ASP A 57 -5.87 -3.89 -10.81
N LEU A 58 -5.00 -3.94 -9.79
CA LEU A 58 -3.84 -4.84 -9.77
C LEU A 58 -4.24 -6.26 -9.36
N PRO A 59 -3.59 -7.30 -9.92
CA PRO A 59 -3.88 -8.69 -9.62
C PRO A 59 -3.27 -9.13 -8.27
N GLY A 60 -4.01 -8.95 -7.18
CA GLY A 60 -3.53 -9.17 -5.82
C GLY A 60 -3.18 -10.64 -5.51
N GLU A 61 -3.95 -11.58 -6.04
CA GLU A 61 -3.75 -13.01 -5.78
C GLU A 61 -2.40 -13.53 -6.27
N HIS A 62 -1.97 -13.07 -7.45
CA HIS A 62 -0.68 -13.44 -8.02
C HIS A 62 0.49 -12.97 -7.16
N LEU A 63 0.31 -11.86 -6.42
CA LEU A 63 1.36 -11.31 -5.57
C LEU A 63 1.57 -12.13 -4.29
N LEU A 64 0.56 -12.86 -3.81
CA LEU A 64 0.69 -13.70 -2.62
C LEU A 64 1.79 -14.76 -2.75
N HIS A 65 2.05 -15.24 -3.97
CA HIS A 65 3.01 -16.32 -4.21
C HIS A 65 4.42 -15.84 -4.52
N HIS A 66 4.57 -14.71 -5.22
CA HIS A 66 5.85 -14.33 -5.85
C HIS A 66 6.30 -12.90 -5.58
N ALA A 67 5.47 -12.08 -4.91
CA ALA A 67 5.85 -10.70 -4.64
C ALA A 67 6.81 -10.60 -3.44
N PRO A 68 7.57 -9.48 -3.38
CA PRO A 68 8.24 -9.06 -2.16
C PRO A 68 7.25 -8.96 -1.00
N VAL A 69 7.66 -9.43 0.18
CA VAL A 69 6.78 -9.55 1.34
C VAL A 69 6.27 -8.20 1.83
N GLU A 70 7.00 -7.13 1.54
CA GLU A 70 6.69 -5.73 1.83
C GLU A 70 5.43 -5.23 1.12
N ILE A 71 5.03 -5.89 0.02
CA ILE A 71 3.83 -5.55 -0.75
C ILE A 71 2.59 -6.28 -0.22
N ILE A 72 2.76 -7.36 0.54
CA ILE A 72 1.66 -8.21 1.04
C ILE A 72 0.60 -7.42 1.82
N PRO A 73 0.95 -6.44 2.69
CA PRO A 73 -0.04 -5.61 3.36
C PRO A 73 -1.02 -4.86 2.43
N LEU A 74 -0.65 -4.62 1.17
CA LEU A 74 -1.48 -3.93 0.19
C LEU A 74 -2.42 -4.86 -0.59
N VAL A 75 -2.18 -6.17 -0.57
CA VAL A 75 -2.98 -7.17 -1.32
C VAL A 75 -4.48 -7.09 -1.02
N PRO A 76 -4.95 -6.86 0.23
CA PRO A 76 -6.37 -6.66 0.49
C PRO A 76 -7.01 -5.54 -0.35
N LEU A 77 -6.23 -4.53 -0.77
CA LEU A 77 -6.73 -3.42 -1.58
C LEU A 77 -6.77 -3.73 -3.08
N MET A 78 -6.28 -4.88 -3.50
CA MET A 78 -6.12 -5.27 -4.90
C MET A 78 -7.28 -6.13 -5.42
N ARG A 79 -7.28 -6.47 -6.72
CA ARG A 79 -8.28 -7.37 -7.29
C ARG A 79 -7.99 -8.81 -6.86
N HIS A 80 -9.02 -9.46 -6.35
CA HIS A 80 -9.03 -10.88 -6.01
C HIS A 80 -10.48 -11.39 -6.11
N GLU A 81 -10.62 -12.67 -6.46
CA GLU A 81 -11.86 -13.44 -6.54
C GLU A 81 -12.13 -14.19 -5.22
N TYR A 82 -11.09 -14.48 -4.43
CA TYR A 82 -11.26 -15.13 -3.12
C TYR A 82 -12.02 -14.26 -2.10
N PRO A 83 -12.73 -14.89 -1.15
CA PRO A 83 -13.32 -14.21 0.00
C PRO A 83 -12.29 -13.43 0.81
N ALA A 84 -12.74 -12.34 1.45
CA ALA A 84 -11.86 -11.44 2.21
C ALA A 84 -11.11 -12.16 3.34
N GLU A 85 -11.76 -13.08 4.06
CA GLU A 85 -11.14 -13.88 5.12
C GLU A 85 -10.01 -14.77 4.58
N GLU A 86 -10.19 -15.35 3.40
CA GLU A 86 -9.18 -16.20 2.78
C GLU A 86 -7.96 -15.39 2.32
N ILE A 87 -8.18 -14.22 1.72
CA ILE A 87 -7.10 -13.30 1.36
C ILE A 87 -6.30 -12.87 2.59
N LEU A 88 -6.98 -12.50 3.67
CA LEU A 88 -6.30 -12.11 4.91
C LEU A 88 -5.52 -13.26 5.53
N ALA A 89 -6.06 -14.48 5.52
CA ALA A 89 -5.35 -15.66 6.02
C ALA A 89 -4.06 -15.92 5.24
N ARG A 90 -4.12 -15.86 3.90
CA ARG A 90 -2.94 -16.04 3.04
C ARG A 90 -1.91 -14.91 3.22
N CYS A 91 -2.37 -13.67 3.44
CA CYS A 91 -1.47 -12.57 3.77
C CYS A 91 -0.74 -12.83 5.10
N VAL A 92 -1.45 -13.30 6.12
CA VAL A 92 -0.87 -13.61 7.44
C VAL A 92 0.18 -14.71 7.33
N GLU A 93 -0.10 -15.77 6.57
CA GLU A 93 0.84 -16.87 6.32
C GLU A 93 2.11 -16.36 5.62
N ARG A 94 1.94 -15.52 4.58
CA ARG A 94 3.08 -14.96 3.85
C ARG A 94 3.93 -14.01 4.68
N ILE A 95 3.32 -13.25 5.59
CA ILE A 95 4.05 -12.38 6.54
C ILE A 95 4.81 -13.21 7.57
N ALA A 96 4.28 -14.35 8.02
CA ALA A 96 4.96 -15.22 8.98
C ALA A 96 6.29 -15.79 8.44
N GLU A 97 6.44 -15.86 7.11
CA GLU A 97 7.68 -16.26 6.42
C GLU A 97 8.71 -15.11 6.32
N ALA A 98 8.33 -13.88 6.65
CA ALA A 98 9.22 -12.72 6.61
C ALA A 98 10.24 -12.76 7.77
N PRO A 99 11.35 -12.01 7.67
CA PRO A 99 12.24 -11.75 8.81
C PRO A 99 11.46 -11.20 10.00
N VAL A 100 11.70 -11.74 11.20
CA VAL A 100 10.96 -11.42 12.45
C VAL A 100 10.92 -9.92 12.72
N GLU A 101 12.03 -9.23 12.46
CA GLU A 101 12.18 -7.79 12.58
C GLU A 101 11.19 -6.97 11.75
N TRP A 102 10.64 -7.53 10.66
CA TRP A 102 9.70 -6.84 9.78
C TRP A 102 8.25 -7.24 10.05
N GLN A 103 8.02 -8.39 10.69
CA GLN A 103 6.67 -8.96 10.85
C GLN A 103 5.71 -8.02 11.58
N ALA A 104 6.16 -7.33 12.62
CA ALA A 104 5.33 -6.39 13.37
C ALA A 104 4.78 -5.26 12.47
N ASP A 105 5.65 -4.63 11.67
CA ASP A 105 5.27 -3.57 10.74
C ASP A 105 4.37 -4.09 9.63
N LEU A 106 4.63 -5.29 9.12
CA LEU A 106 3.83 -5.93 8.07
C LEU A 106 2.42 -6.28 8.57
N TYR A 107 2.29 -6.83 9.78
CA TYR A 107 0.98 -7.10 10.39
C TYR A 107 0.21 -5.82 10.70
N LEU A 108 0.90 -4.77 11.18
CA LEU A 108 0.29 -3.46 11.38
C LEU A 108 -0.22 -2.89 10.05
N GLY A 109 0.60 -2.93 9.00
CA GLY A 109 0.21 -2.52 7.65
C GLY A 109 -1.01 -3.28 7.16
N LEU A 110 -1.01 -4.61 7.32
CA LEU A 110 -2.13 -5.47 6.91
C LEU A 110 -3.42 -5.09 7.64
N ALA A 111 -3.36 -4.84 8.95
CA ALA A 111 -4.51 -4.41 9.74
C ALA A 111 -5.03 -3.04 9.29
N VAL A 112 -4.13 -2.07 9.05
CA VAL A 112 -4.50 -0.72 8.59
C VAL A 112 -5.13 -0.77 7.19
N PHE A 113 -4.47 -1.39 6.22
CA PHE A 113 -4.96 -1.39 4.84
C PHE A 113 -6.21 -2.23 4.65
N SER A 114 -6.32 -3.40 5.30
CA SER A 114 -7.55 -4.20 5.25
C SER A 114 -8.77 -3.43 5.76
N SER A 115 -8.57 -2.54 6.76
CA SER A 115 -9.64 -1.70 7.30
C SER A 115 -10.19 -0.66 6.33
N LEU A 116 -9.46 -0.33 5.27
CA LEU A 116 -9.90 0.62 4.24
C LEU A 116 -10.88 -0.01 3.24
N ARG A 117 -10.91 -1.34 3.11
CA ARG A 117 -11.75 -2.03 2.12
C ARG A 117 -12.80 -2.96 2.73
N PHE A 118 -12.44 -3.70 3.78
CA PHE A 118 -13.33 -4.73 4.33
C PHE A 118 -14.24 -4.19 5.42
N THR A 119 -15.40 -4.81 5.58
CA THR A 119 -16.35 -4.44 6.62
C THR A 119 -15.81 -4.78 8.00
N ARG A 120 -16.32 -4.07 9.02
CA ARG A 120 -15.96 -4.32 10.42
C ARG A 120 -16.15 -5.78 10.83
N GLU A 121 -17.16 -6.46 10.30
CA GLU A 121 -17.48 -7.86 10.61
C GLU A 121 -16.36 -8.81 10.16
N VAL A 122 -15.87 -8.65 8.93
CA VAL A 122 -14.75 -9.42 8.39
C VAL A 122 -13.48 -9.17 9.22
N ILE A 123 -13.20 -7.91 9.54
CA ILE A 123 -12.04 -7.53 10.36
C ILE A 123 -12.14 -8.15 11.75
N LEU A 124 -13.32 -8.14 12.38
CA LEU A 124 -13.54 -8.73 13.70
C LEU A 124 -13.35 -10.26 13.71
N LYS A 125 -13.79 -10.96 12.66
CA LYS A 125 -13.55 -12.42 12.52
C LYS A 125 -12.06 -12.74 12.41
N MET A 126 -11.29 -11.91 11.71
CA MET A 126 -9.85 -12.09 11.53
C MET A 126 -9.01 -11.46 12.65
N LYS A 127 -9.61 -10.63 13.50
CA LYS A 127 -8.92 -9.82 14.53
C LYS A 127 -8.09 -10.67 15.47
N ALA A 128 -8.64 -11.79 15.96
CA ALA A 128 -7.91 -12.68 16.87
C ALA A 128 -6.63 -13.21 16.20
N LYS A 129 -6.75 -13.76 14.98
CA LYS A 129 -5.60 -14.28 14.22
C LYS A 129 -4.55 -13.21 13.93
N ILE A 130 -4.95 -12.01 13.51
CA ILE A 130 -4.01 -10.91 13.20
C ILE A 130 -3.32 -10.40 14.47
N ILE A 131 -4.07 -10.23 15.58
CA ILE A 131 -3.50 -9.75 16.85
C ILE A 131 -2.59 -10.80 17.47
N ASP A 132 -2.98 -12.08 17.47
CA ASP A 132 -2.18 -13.15 18.07
C ASP A 132 -0.82 -13.27 17.37
N GLU A 133 -0.80 -13.27 16.03
CA GLU A 133 0.45 -13.30 15.26
C GLU A 133 1.28 -12.02 15.43
N PHE A 134 0.64 -10.85 15.47
CA PHE A 134 1.32 -9.58 15.77
C PHE A 134 1.98 -9.58 17.16
N MET A 135 1.26 -10.03 18.19
CA MET A 135 1.77 -10.10 19.55
C MET A 135 2.90 -11.13 19.67
N LYS A 136 2.82 -12.24 18.95
CA LYS A 136 3.90 -13.22 18.87
C LYS A 136 5.15 -12.61 18.23
N ALA A 137 5.00 -11.95 17.08
CA ALA A 137 6.10 -11.27 16.40
C ALA A 137 6.77 -10.19 17.28
N LEU A 138 5.97 -9.38 17.99
CA LEU A 138 6.45 -8.40 18.97
C LEU A 138 7.29 -9.03 20.08
N ASN A 139 6.78 -10.12 20.68
CA ASN A 139 7.48 -10.80 21.77
C ASN A 139 8.82 -11.40 21.30
N GLU A 140 8.87 -11.95 20.08
CA GLU A 140 10.10 -12.48 19.50
C GLU A 140 11.11 -11.37 19.16
N ALA A 141 10.65 -10.24 18.63
CA ALA A 141 11.49 -9.07 18.38
C ALA A 141 12.09 -8.50 19.68
N VAL A 142 11.30 -8.40 20.75
CA VAL A 142 11.77 -7.96 22.07
C VAL A 142 12.80 -8.91 22.66
N ARG A 143 12.63 -10.24 22.49
CA ARG A 143 13.59 -11.24 22.98
C ARG A 143 14.94 -11.21 22.26
N LYS A 144 14.99 -10.86 20.97
CA LYS A 144 16.26 -10.76 20.22
C LYS A 144 17.06 -9.50 20.55
N ASN A 145 16.42 -8.48 21.11
CA ASN A 145 17.03 -7.19 21.45
C ASN A 145 17.53 -7.10 22.91
N ASN A 146 17.37 -8.18 23.70
CA ASN A 146 17.89 -8.34 25.07
C ASN A 146 18.94 -9.45 25.12
#